data_AF-A0A7Y1MTL0-F1
#
_entry.id   AF-A0A7Y1MTL0-F1
#
_cell.length_a   1.000
_cell.length_b   1.000
_cell.length_c   1.000
_cell.angle_alpha   90.00
_cell.angle_beta   90.00
_cell.angle_gamma   90.00
#
_symmetry.space_group_name_H-M   'P 1'
#
loop_
_entity.id
_entity.type
_entity.pdbx_description
1 polymer ?
#
loop_
_entity_poly.entity_id
_entity_poly.type
_entity_poly.pdbx_seq_one_letter_code
_entity_poly.pdbx_strand_id
1 'polypeptide(L)'
;MSIVTLVSGGLDSTLVAKLAQEQGLQIFPLFVDYGQRARDRELAACKLAMQKLGLPEPEIAGLSGFGRLIRSGLTDPTLHIIDDAFTPGRNMLFLLTAAAYAHQKNADAISIGLLHESTSLFPDQTSGFLEEAERMITLCMGRNIKVLAPLSSFTKPDVVTLAAEKGISQTYSCHLGEEQPCGNCIACNEFKFEGANDGR
;
A
#
# COMPACT_ATOMS: atom_id res chain seq x y z
N MET A 1 -2.16 -21.46 4.83
CA MET A 1 -1.83 -20.15 5.41
C MET A 1 -2.58 -19.09 4.63
N SER A 2 -3.19 -18.14 5.32
CA SER A 2 -4.00 -17.10 4.72
C SER A 2 -3.58 -15.72 5.20
N ILE A 3 -3.77 -14.72 4.34
CA ILE A 3 -3.22 -13.38 4.54
C ILE A 3 -4.20 -12.31 4.09
N VAL A 4 -4.34 -11.25 4.88
CA VAL A 4 -4.94 -10.00 4.40
C VAL A 4 -3.87 -9.16 3.74
N THR A 5 -4.06 -8.81 2.47
CA THR A 5 -3.07 -8.02 1.72
C THR A 5 -3.60 -6.62 1.51
N LEU A 6 -2.91 -5.62 2.06
CA LEU A 6 -3.22 -4.21 1.76
C LEU A 6 -2.87 -3.92 0.31
N VAL A 7 -3.89 -3.61 -0.49
CA VAL A 7 -3.78 -3.33 -1.93
C VAL A 7 -4.28 -1.93 -2.24
N SER A 8 -3.53 -1.19 -3.08
CA SER A 8 -3.89 0.18 -3.49
C SER A 8 -3.97 0.36 -5.00
N GLY A 9 -3.56 -0.64 -5.80
CA GLY A 9 -3.42 -0.51 -7.26
C GLY A 9 -2.10 0.12 -7.71
N GLY A 10 -1.27 0.59 -6.77
CA GLY A 10 0.12 0.96 -7.04
C GLY A 10 1.01 -0.26 -7.32
N LEU A 11 2.20 -0.01 -7.88
CA LEU A 11 3.17 -1.03 -8.27
C LEU A 11 3.54 -1.95 -7.09
N ASP A 12 3.95 -1.37 -5.97
CA ASP A 12 4.47 -2.08 -4.80
C ASP A 12 3.42 -3.02 -4.19
N SER A 13 2.20 -2.51 -3.96
CA SER A 13 1.11 -3.33 -3.38
C SER A 13 0.65 -4.44 -4.33
N THR A 14 0.68 -4.20 -5.64
CA THR A 14 0.39 -5.21 -6.66
C THR A 14 1.47 -6.30 -6.67
N LEU A 15 2.74 -5.91 -6.53
CA LEU A 15 3.85 -6.86 -6.40
C LEU A 15 3.74 -7.70 -5.13
N VAL A 16 3.39 -7.10 -3.99
CA VAL A 16 3.12 -7.86 -2.75
C VAL A 16 2.02 -8.90 -2.96
N ALA A 17 0.89 -8.51 -3.59
CA ALA A 17 -0.19 -9.44 -3.90
C ALA A 17 0.27 -10.56 -4.86
N LYS A 18 1.07 -10.24 -5.88
CA LYS A 18 1.66 -11.21 -6.80
C LYS A 18 2.59 -12.20 -6.09
N LEU A 19 3.45 -11.73 -5.20
CA LEU A 19 4.36 -12.59 -4.42
C LEU A 19 3.59 -13.53 -3.50
N ALA A 20 2.54 -13.04 -2.83
CA ALA A 20 1.65 -13.88 -2.01
C ALA A 20 0.92 -14.93 -2.86
N GLN A 21 0.50 -14.56 -4.08
CA GLN A 21 -0.19 -15.45 -5.02
C GLN A 21 0.73 -16.60 -5.46
N GLU A 22 1.98 -16.30 -5.81
CA GLU A 22 2.97 -17.31 -6.22
C GLU A 22 3.33 -18.28 -5.08
N GLN A 23 3.23 -17.83 -3.83
CA GLN A 23 3.40 -18.68 -2.65
C GLN A 23 2.18 -19.58 -2.36
N GLY A 24 1.09 -19.47 -3.15
CA GLY A 24 -0.12 -20.27 -2.97
C GLY A 24 -0.90 -19.91 -1.70
N LEU A 25 -0.76 -18.68 -1.20
CA LEU A 25 -1.50 -18.21 -0.02
C LEU A 25 -2.97 -17.95 -0.37
N GLN A 26 -3.87 -18.22 0.57
CA GLN A 26 -5.23 -17.71 0.48
C GLN A 26 -5.22 -16.22 0.82
N ILE A 27 -5.50 -15.37 -0.18
CA ILE A 27 -5.39 -13.92 -0.06
C ILE A 27 -6.77 -13.30 0.12
N PHE A 28 -6.86 -12.37 1.07
CA PHE A 28 -7.99 -11.47 1.26
C PHE A 28 -7.52 -10.03 0.95
N PRO A 29 -7.68 -9.54 -0.29
CA PRO A 29 -7.23 -8.20 -0.64
C PRO A 29 -8.10 -7.15 0.08
N LEU A 30 -7.45 -6.14 0.65
CA LEU A 30 -8.09 -5.05 1.38
C LEU A 30 -7.60 -3.71 0.83
N PHE A 31 -8.52 -2.94 0.28
CA PHE A 31 -8.31 -1.55 -0.13
C PHE A 31 -8.78 -0.60 0.97
N VAL A 32 -7.95 0.37 1.35
CA VAL A 32 -8.33 1.37 2.37
C VAL A 32 -8.68 2.69 1.69
N ASP A 33 -9.96 3.04 1.75
CA ASP A 33 -10.44 4.38 1.39
C ASP A 33 -10.38 5.26 2.63
N TYR A 34 -9.25 5.96 2.83
CA TYR A 34 -9.07 6.88 3.94
C TYR A 34 -9.48 8.32 3.57
N GLY A 35 -10.10 8.53 2.41
CA GLY A 35 -10.47 9.85 1.91
C GLY A 35 -9.38 10.51 1.07
N GLN A 36 -8.51 9.71 0.45
CA GLN A 36 -7.45 10.22 -0.41
C GLN A 36 -7.97 10.74 -1.75
N ARG A 37 -7.32 11.78 -2.27
CA ARG A 37 -7.65 12.42 -3.57
C ARG A 37 -7.57 11.44 -4.74
N ALA A 38 -6.60 10.53 -4.69
CA ALA A 38 -6.36 9.55 -5.74
C ALA A 38 -7.28 8.32 -5.70
N ARG A 39 -8.23 8.26 -4.76
CA ARG A 39 -9.00 7.06 -4.42
C ARG A 39 -9.64 6.38 -5.61
N ASP A 40 -10.28 7.11 -6.51
CA ASP A 40 -10.99 6.50 -7.65
C ASP A 40 -10.02 5.88 -8.67
N ARG A 41 -8.88 6.52 -8.93
CA ARG A 41 -7.85 6.00 -9.82
C ARG A 41 -7.13 4.80 -9.21
N GLU A 42 -6.77 4.91 -7.94
CA GLU A 42 -6.18 3.82 -7.15
C GLU A 42 -7.10 2.59 -7.13
N LEU A 43 -8.39 2.77 -6.81
CA LEU A 43 -9.35 1.67 -6.76
C LEU A 43 -9.56 1.01 -8.12
N ALA A 44 -9.66 1.81 -9.19
CA ALA A 44 -9.79 1.28 -10.55
C ALA A 44 -8.57 0.42 -10.94
N ALA A 45 -7.35 0.92 -10.70
CA ALA A 45 -6.12 0.18 -10.94
C ALA A 45 -6.03 -1.07 -10.05
N CYS A 46 -6.44 -0.97 -8.79
CA CYS A 46 -6.46 -2.08 -7.84
C CYS A 46 -7.36 -3.22 -8.32
N LYS A 47 -8.59 -2.91 -8.74
CA LYS A 47 -9.53 -3.91 -9.26
C LYS A 47 -8.98 -4.60 -10.51
N LEU A 48 -8.43 -3.82 -11.45
CA LEU A 48 -7.79 -4.37 -12.65
C LEU A 48 -6.61 -5.28 -12.31
N ALA A 49 -5.76 -4.87 -11.36
CA ALA A 49 -4.63 -5.67 -10.91
C ALA A 49 -5.08 -7.00 -10.29
N MET A 50 -6.06 -6.98 -9.38
CA MET A 50 -6.58 -8.21 -8.77
C MET A 50 -7.16 -9.16 -9.83
N GLN A 51 -7.94 -8.62 -10.78
CA GLN A 51 -8.49 -9.39 -11.89
C GLN A 51 -7.39 -10.06 -12.73
N LYS A 52 -6.35 -9.31 -13.13
CA LYS A 52 -5.21 -9.85 -13.90
C LYS A 52 -4.45 -10.95 -13.14
N LEU A 53 -4.36 -10.83 -11.81
CA LEU A 53 -3.75 -11.83 -10.95
C LEU A 53 -4.67 -13.01 -10.64
N GLY A 54 -5.92 -13.02 -11.10
CA GLY A 54 -6.90 -14.05 -10.73
C GLY A 54 -7.20 -14.08 -9.23
N LEU A 55 -7.06 -12.94 -8.55
CA LEU A 55 -7.35 -12.77 -7.13
C LEU A 55 -8.78 -12.24 -6.93
N PRO A 56 -9.38 -12.43 -5.73
CA PRO A 56 -10.68 -11.84 -5.41
C PRO A 56 -10.67 -10.32 -5.60
N GLU A 57 -11.84 -9.73 -5.86
CA GLU A 57 -11.98 -8.28 -5.74
C GLU A 57 -11.61 -7.82 -4.32
N PRO A 58 -11.01 -6.62 -4.17
CA PRO A 58 -10.63 -6.13 -2.86
C PRO A 58 -11.87 -5.73 -2.06
N GLU A 59 -11.88 -6.10 -0.78
CA GLU A 59 -12.81 -5.47 0.14
C GLU A 59 -12.40 -4.03 0.39
N ILE A 60 -13.40 -3.15 0.52
CA ILE A 60 -13.16 -1.71 0.69
C ILE A 60 -13.43 -1.34 2.15
N ALA A 61 -12.37 -0.96 2.87
CA ALA A 61 -12.49 -0.32 4.17
C ALA A 61 -12.82 1.16 3.98
N GLY A 62 -14.10 1.52 4.14
CA GLY A 62 -14.59 2.90 4.05
C GLY A 62 -14.26 3.71 5.30
N LEU A 63 -13.12 4.40 5.29
CA LEU A 63 -12.57 5.18 6.40
C LEU A 63 -12.35 6.66 6.04
N SER A 64 -13.10 7.19 5.07
CA SER A 64 -12.93 8.57 4.56
C SER A 64 -13.10 9.67 5.62
N GLY A 65 -13.74 9.35 6.77
CA GLY A 65 -13.76 10.22 7.94
C GLY A 65 -12.37 10.54 8.49
N PHE A 66 -11.40 9.64 8.33
CA PHE A 66 -10.02 9.85 8.76
C PHE A 66 -9.35 11.00 7.99
N GLY A 67 -9.36 10.95 6.65
CA GLY A 67 -8.78 12.01 5.82
C GLY A 67 -9.51 13.34 5.89
N ARG A 68 -10.80 13.34 6.25
CA ARG A 68 -11.54 14.58 6.57
C ARG A 68 -11.09 15.21 7.89
N LEU A 69 -10.77 14.39 8.89
CA LEU A 69 -10.33 14.87 10.21
C LEU A 69 -8.85 15.27 10.18
N ILE A 70 -8.01 14.42 9.59
CA ILE A 70 -6.56 14.57 9.48
C ILE A 70 -6.26 14.97 8.03
N ARG A 71 -6.33 16.27 7.78
CA ARG A 71 -6.08 16.85 6.45
C ARG A 71 -4.59 16.81 6.12
N SER A 72 -4.27 16.43 4.90
CA SER A 72 -2.93 16.44 4.33
C SER A 72 -3.03 16.75 2.84
N GLY A 73 -1.90 16.98 2.15
CA GLY A 73 -1.88 17.14 0.70
C GLY A 73 -2.50 15.96 -0.05
N LEU A 74 -2.55 14.78 0.58
CA LEU A 74 -3.13 13.55 0.01
C LEU A 74 -4.66 13.47 0.14
N THR A 75 -5.26 14.18 1.10
CA THR A 75 -6.70 14.11 1.39
C THR A 75 -7.43 15.42 1.11
N ASP A 76 -6.69 16.52 1.02
CA ASP A 76 -7.24 17.86 0.87
C ASP A 76 -6.58 18.61 -0.31
N PRO A 77 -7.35 19.00 -1.34
CA PRO A 77 -6.81 19.68 -2.50
C PRO A 77 -6.33 21.11 -2.26
N THR A 78 -6.65 21.71 -1.11
CA THR A 78 -6.17 23.05 -0.72
C THR A 78 -4.76 23.04 -0.13
N LEU A 79 -4.22 21.86 0.20
CA LEU A 79 -2.87 21.67 0.73
C LEU A 79 -1.89 21.23 -0.37
N HIS A 80 -0.60 21.48 -0.15
CA HIS A 80 0.43 21.20 -1.12
C HIS A 80 0.75 19.69 -1.13
N ILE A 81 0.71 19.07 -2.32
CA ILE A 81 0.80 17.59 -2.47
C ILE A 81 2.16 17.00 -2.04
N ILE A 82 3.20 17.83 -1.94
CA ILE A 82 4.55 17.41 -1.55
C ILE A 82 4.82 17.79 -0.10
N ASP A 83 4.74 19.09 0.21
CA ASP A 83 5.14 19.62 1.52
C ASP A 83 4.20 19.17 2.64
N ASP A 84 2.92 18.97 2.32
CA ASP A 84 1.91 18.49 3.26
C ASP A 84 1.59 17.00 3.07
N ALA A 85 2.47 16.22 2.44
CA ALA A 85 2.19 14.81 2.12
C ALA A 85 2.09 13.91 3.36
N PHE A 86 2.72 14.29 4.47
CA PHE A 86 2.67 13.49 5.70
C PHE A 86 1.24 13.43 6.23
N THR A 87 0.71 12.21 6.37
CA THR A 87 -0.61 11.96 6.94
C THR A 87 -0.41 11.19 8.25
N PRO A 88 -0.40 11.87 9.42
CA PRO A 88 -0.03 11.26 10.69
C PRO A 88 -0.88 10.03 11.03
N GLY A 89 -0.24 8.91 11.38
CA GLY A 89 -0.90 7.69 11.81
C GLY A 89 -1.55 6.86 10.69
N ARG A 90 -1.36 7.24 9.42
CA ARG A 90 -1.97 6.58 8.28
C ARG A 90 -1.60 5.09 8.19
N ASN A 91 -0.32 4.73 8.27
CA ASN A 91 0.02 3.30 8.12
C ASN A 91 -0.43 2.48 9.34
N MET A 92 -0.44 3.06 10.54
CA MET A 92 -1.01 2.37 11.71
C MET A 92 -2.52 2.14 11.58
N LEU A 93 -3.27 3.11 11.03
CA LEU A 93 -4.68 2.93 10.68
C LEU A 93 -4.87 1.74 9.73
N PHE A 94 -4.03 1.64 8.70
CA PHE A 94 -4.08 0.55 7.73
C PHE A 94 -3.81 -0.80 8.39
N LEU A 95 -2.72 -0.90 9.18
CA LEU A 95 -2.35 -2.14 9.86
C LEU A 95 -3.42 -2.58 10.87
N LEU A 96 -3.97 -1.65 11.66
CA LEU A 96 -5.03 -1.97 12.61
C LEU A 96 -6.30 -2.45 11.92
N THR A 97 -6.69 -1.77 10.82
CA THR A 97 -7.87 -2.16 10.02
C THR A 97 -7.68 -3.53 9.39
N ALA A 98 -6.51 -3.78 8.79
CA ALA A 98 -6.17 -5.07 8.21
C ALA A 98 -6.13 -6.18 9.26
N ALA A 99 -5.59 -5.90 10.46
CA ALA A 99 -5.54 -6.88 11.55
C ALA A 99 -6.93 -7.26 12.06
N ALA A 100 -7.83 -6.29 12.23
CA ALA A 100 -9.22 -6.56 12.61
C ALA A 100 -9.94 -7.40 11.54
N TYR A 101 -9.71 -7.10 10.26
CA TYR A 101 -10.26 -7.88 9.16
C TYR A 101 -9.65 -9.29 9.08
N ALA A 102 -8.34 -9.42 9.31
CA ALA A 102 -7.65 -10.70 9.40
C ALA A 102 -8.22 -11.55 10.53
N HIS A 103 -8.46 -10.96 11.71
CA HIS A 103 -9.13 -11.63 12.81
C HIS A 103 -10.51 -12.16 12.41
N GLN A 104 -11.35 -11.35 11.74
CA GLN A 104 -12.65 -11.78 11.25
C GLN A 104 -12.58 -12.94 10.23
N LYS A 105 -11.56 -12.93 9.36
CA LYS A 105 -11.32 -13.98 8.37
C LYS A 105 -10.55 -15.18 8.91
N ASN A 106 -10.17 -15.16 10.20
CA ASN A 106 -9.27 -16.13 10.81
C ASN A 106 -7.94 -16.27 10.06
N ALA A 107 -7.43 -15.16 9.50
CA ALA A 107 -6.17 -15.13 8.77
C ALA A 107 -4.95 -15.09 9.69
N ASP A 108 -3.82 -15.57 9.17
CA ASP A 108 -2.59 -15.77 9.93
C ASP A 108 -1.70 -14.52 9.94
N ALA A 109 -1.83 -13.68 8.90
CA ALA A 109 -0.97 -12.53 8.67
C ALA A 109 -1.71 -11.38 7.97
N ILE A 110 -1.09 -10.21 8.04
CA ILE A 110 -1.36 -9.05 7.20
C ILE A 110 -0.10 -8.68 6.43
N SER A 111 -0.23 -8.10 5.24
CA SER A 111 0.91 -7.54 4.50
C SER A 111 0.71 -6.10 4.07
N ILE A 112 1.82 -5.35 4.03
CA ILE A 112 1.91 -3.96 3.59
C ILE A 112 3.07 -3.78 2.60
N GLY A 113 2.88 -2.94 1.58
CA GLY A 113 3.92 -2.60 0.60
C GLY A 113 4.79 -1.45 1.06
N LEU A 114 5.74 -1.71 1.97
CA LEU A 114 6.79 -0.77 2.35
C LEU A 114 8.13 -1.19 1.76
N LEU A 115 8.93 -0.22 1.32
CA LEU A 115 10.26 -0.42 0.76
C LEU A 115 11.35 -0.36 1.84
N HIS A 116 12.61 -0.48 1.40
CA HIS A 116 13.77 -0.32 2.27
C HIS A 116 13.76 1.03 3.00
N GLU A 117 14.04 1.01 4.31
CA GLU A 117 13.87 2.16 5.19
C GLU A 117 14.79 3.35 4.87
N SER A 118 15.86 3.13 4.11
CA SER A 118 16.68 4.22 3.56
C SER A 118 15.92 5.13 2.59
N THR A 119 14.77 4.68 2.08
CA THR A 119 13.87 5.45 1.20
C THR A 119 12.66 6.01 1.95
N SER A 120 12.54 5.74 3.25
CA SER A 120 11.41 6.17 4.06
C SER A 120 11.39 7.69 4.22
N LEU A 121 10.23 8.27 3.96
CA LEU A 121 9.96 9.70 4.13
C LEU A 121 9.30 9.98 5.49
N PHE A 122 8.68 8.96 6.09
CA PHE A 122 7.84 9.10 7.28
C PHE A 122 8.21 8.07 8.36
N PRO A 123 7.97 8.39 9.64
CA PRO A 123 8.36 7.51 10.76
C PRO A 123 7.64 6.15 10.76
N ASP A 124 6.44 6.07 10.16
CA ASP A 124 5.62 4.86 10.07
C ASP A 124 5.95 3.99 8.84
N GLN A 125 7.19 4.09 8.34
CA GLN A 125 7.70 3.31 7.19
C GLN A 125 8.99 2.55 7.54
N THR A 126 9.31 2.39 8.82
CA THR A 126 10.58 1.76 9.27
C THR A 126 10.37 0.35 9.78
N SER A 127 11.46 -0.42 9.86
CA SER A 127 11.47 -1.74 10.49
C SER A 127 10.98 -1.67 11.96
N GLY A 128 11.51 -0.72 12.73
CA GLY A 128 11.11 -0.51 14.13
C GLY A 128 9.62 -0.18 14.31
N PHE A 129 9.02 0.56 13.37
CA PHE A 129 7.57 0.78 13.37
C PHE A 129 6.80 -0.54 13.18
N LEU A 130 7.20 -1.38 12.22
CA LEU A 130 6.52 -2.64 11.94
C LEU A 130 6.61 -3.62 13.11
N GLU A 131 7.76 -3.69 13.77
CA GLU A 131 7.97 -4.54 14.95
C GLU A 131 7.04 -4.14 16.10
N GLU A 132 7.00 -2.85 16.44
CA GLU A 132 6.13 -2.35 17.51
C GLU A 132 4.64 -2.44 17.13
N ALA A 133 4.30 -2.24 15.86
CA ALA A 133 2.94 -2.43 15.36
C ALA A 133 2.50 -3.90 15.48
N GLU A 134 3.34 -4.89 15.12
CA GLU A 134 3.03 -6.31 15.27
C GLU A 134 2.79 -6.69 16.74
N ARG A 135 3.63 -6.18 17.66
CA ARG A 135 3.47 -6.40 19.10
C ARG A 135 2.14 -5.84 19.61
N MET A 136 1.81 -4.61 19.23
CA MET A 136 0.56 -3.97 19.63
C MET A 136 -0.66 -4.69 19.03
N ILE A 137 -0.61 -5.06 17.75
CA ILE A 137 -1.67 -5.83 17.09
C ILE A 137 -1.89 -7.17 17.80
N THR A 138 -0.82 -7.89 18.10
CA THR A 138 -0.91 -9.17 18.82
C THR A 138 -1.60 -9.00 20.18
N LEU A 139 -1.24 -7.93 20.90
CA LEU A 139 -1.85 -7.62 22.19
C LEU A 139 -3.35 -7.28 22.06
N CYS A 140 -3.71 -6.37 21.14
CA CYS A 140 -5.08 -5.90 20.96
C CYS A 140 -6.02 -6.97 20.38
N MET A 141 -5.51 -7.90 19.56
CA MET A 141 -6.31 -8.97 18.96
C MET A 141 -6.42 -10.21 19.87
N GLY A 142 -5.62 -10.30 20.93
CA GLY A 142 -5.59 -11.48 21.81
C GLY A 142 -5.08 -12.75 21.11
N ARG A 143 -4.45 -12.61 19.94
CA ARG A 143 -3.86 -13.70 19.15
C ARG A 143 -2.72 -13.17 18.30
N ASN A 144 -1.82 -14.07 17.90
CA ASN A 144 -0.76 -13.73 16.97
C ASN A 144 -1.35 -13.48 15.56
N ILE A 145 -1.04 -12.32 14.99
CA ILE A 145 -1.25 -11.98 13.58
C ILE A 145 0.05 -11.33 13.11
N LYS A 146 0.70 -11.94 12.13
CA LYS A 146 1.99 -11.45 11.62
C LYS A 146 1.83 -10.21 10.75
N VAL A 147 2.74 -9.25 10.89
CA VAL A 147 2.82 -8.07 10.02
C VAL A 147 3.99 -8.25 9.07
N LEU A 148 3.68 -8.44 7.79
CA LEU A 148 4.68 -8.71 6.76
C LEU A 148 4.88 -7.48 5.87
N ALA A 149 6.13 -7.10 5.61
CA ALA A 149 6.50 -6.14 4.60
C ALA A 149 7.47 -6.80 3.60
N PRO A 150 6.97 -7.59 2.62
CA PRO A 150 7.83 -8.41 1.76
C PRO A 150 8.84 -7.61 0.92
N LEU A 151 8.61 -6.30 0.77
CA LEU A 151 9.46 -5.40 -0.01
C LEU A 151 10.40 -4.56 0.88
N SER A 152 10.47 -4.78 2.20
CA SER A 152 11.25 -3.95 3.13
C SER A 152 12.77 -4.02 2.94
N SER A 153 13.25 -4.93 2.09
CA SER A 153 14.66 -5.03 1.69
C SER A 153 14.93 -4.52 0.27
N PHE A 154 13.92 -4.00 -0.42
CA PHE A 154 13.99 -3.61 -1.82
C PHE A 154 13.96 -2.10 -1.98
N THR A 155 14.75 -1.58 -2.92
CA THR A 155 14.64 -0.21 -3.40
C THR A 155 13.59 -0.10 -4.51
N LYS A 156 13.20 1.12 -4.90
CA LYS A 156 12.25 1.29 -6.01
C LYS A 156 12.75 0.70 -7.34
N PRO A 157 14.02 0.88 -7.76
CA PRO A 157 14.57 0.18 -8.93
C PRO A 157 14.39 -1.33 -8.89
N ASP A 158 14.64 -1.96 -7.74
CA ASP A 158 14.48 -3.41 -7.58
C ASP A 158 13.03 -3.82 -7.77
N VAL A 159 12.09 -3.07 -7.18
CA VAL A 159 10.64 -3.30 -7.34
C VAL A 159 10.18 -3.13 -8.78
N VAL A 160 10.66 -2.10 -9.48
CA VAL A 160 10.33 -1.88 -10.90
C VAL A 160 10.82 -3.05 -11.76
N THR A 161 12.04 -3.50 -11.52
CA THR A 161 12.65 -4.63 -12.25
C THR A 161 11.86 -5.92 -11.99
N LEU A 162 11.63 -6.25 -10.72
CA LEU A 162 10.93 -7.46 -10.33
C LEU A 162 9.47 -7.47 -10.77
N ALA A 163 8.80 -6.31 -10.75
CA ALA A 163 7.44 -6.18 -11.24
C ALA A 163 7.35 -6.41 -12.75
N ALA A 164 8.32 -5.89 -13.53
CA ALA A 164 8.39 -6.11 -14.96
C ALA A 164 8.62 -7.60 -15.29
N GLU A 165 9.54 -8.27 -14.60
CA GLU A 165 9.78 -9.72 -14.73
C GLU A 165 8.51 -10.55 -14.46
N LYS A 166 7.66 -10.08 -13.54
CA LYS A 166 6.39 -10.71 -13.17
C LYS A 166 5.19 -10.27 -14.04
N GLY A 167 5.43 -9.46 -15.08
CA GLY A 167 4.40 -8.99 -16.00
C GLY A 167 3.40 -8.01 -15.39
N ILE A 168 3.74 -7.36 -14.27
CA ILE A 168 2.87 -6.37 -13.63
C ILE A 168 2.88 -5.10 -14.48
N SER A 169 1.68 -4.62 -14.82
CA SER A 169 1.45 -3.47 -15.69
C SER A 169 0.11 -2.81 -15.37
N GLN A 170 -0.09 -1.57 -15.84
CA GLN A 170 -1.31 -0.80 -15.63
C GLN A 170 -1.61 -0.53 -14.14
N THR A 171 -0.57 -0.16 -13.39
CA THR A 171 -0.66 0.27 -11.99
C THR A 171 -0.79 1.79 -11.89
N TYR A 172 -1.28 2.29 -10.76
CA TYR A 172 -1.44 3.71 -10.52
C TYR A 172 -0.91 4.09 -9.14
N SER A 173 0.16 4.88 -9.10
CA SER A 173 0.82 5.31 -7.85
C SER A 173 0.70 6.81 -7.56
N CYS A 174 0.17 7.61 -8.49
CA CYS A 174 0.15 9.08 -8.32
C CYS A 174 -0.83 9.51 -7.24
N HIS A 175 -0.42 10.36 -6.31
CA HIS A 175 -1.31 10.85 -5.25
C HIS A 175 -2.25 11.98 -5.67
N LEU A 176 -2.06 12.57 -6.86
CA LEU A 176 -2.91 13.67 -7.32
C LEU A 176 -4.30 13.20 -7.77
N GLY A 177 -4.42 11.97 -8.28
CA GLY A 177 -5.69 11.38 -8.73
C GLY A 177 -6.15 11.78 -10.13
N GLU A 178 -5.31 12.48 -10.90
CA GLU A 178 -5.60 12.83 -12.29
C GLU A 178 -5.44 11.63 -13.25
N GLU A 179 -5.89 11.79 -14.49
CA GLU A 179 -5.75 10.74 -15.51
C GLU A 179 -4.29 10.38 -15.76
N GLN A 180 -3.42 11.38 -15.85
CA GLN A 180 -2.00 11.19 -16.04
C GLN A 180 -1.24 11.41 -14.72
N PRO A 181 -0.23 10.57 -14.40
CA PRO A 181 0.60 10.81 -13.23
C PRO A 181 1.28 12.18 -13.29
N CYS A 182 1.13 12.99 -12.24
CA CYS A 182 1.62 14.38 -12.21
C CYS A 182 3.14 14.52 -12.32
N GLY A 183 3.88 13.43 -12.14
CA GLY A 183 5.34 13.41 -12.24
C GLY A 183 6.06 14.05 -11.06
N ASN A 184 5.39 14.70 -10.10
CA ASN A 184 6.06 15.51 -9.07
C ASN A 184 5.65 15.22 -7.62
N CYS A 185 4.56 14.49 -7.36
CA CYS A 185 4.20 14.08 -6.00
C CYS A 185 5.22 13.08 -5.43
N ILE A 186 5.21 12.87 -4.10
CA ILE A 186 6.16 11.96 -3.42
C ILE A 186 6.26 10.58 -4.11
N ALA A 187 5.13 9.96 -4.46
CA ALA A 187 5.10 8.67 -5.13
C ALA A 187 5.61 8.72 -6.57
N CYS A 188 5.41 9.82 -7.30
CA CYS A 188 5.98 9.97 -8.65
C CYS A 188 7.49 10.19 -8.62
N ASN A 189 8.00 10.89 -7.60
CA ASN A 189 9.43 11.14 -7.46
C ASN A 189 10.22 9.87 -7.14
N GLU A 190 9.60 8.86 -6.51
CA GLU A 190 10.23 7.56 -6.29
C GLU A 190 10.66 6.87 -7.60
N PHE A 191 10.04 7.21 -8.74
CA PHE A 191 10.39 6.66 -10.06
C PHE A 191 11.50 7.44 -10.78
N LYS A 192 11.99 8.55 -10.22
CA LYS A 192 13.03 9.40 -10.82
C LYS A 192 14.44 9.01 -10.35
N PHE A 193 14.84 7.77 -10.60
CA PHE A 193 16.20 7.29 -10.32
C PHE A 193 17.03 7.19 -11.61
N GLU A 194 18.36 7.25 -11.48
CA GLU A 194 19.29 7.12 -12.60
C GLU A 194 19.01 5.82 -13.37
N GLY A 195 18.69 5.94 -14.66
CA GLY A 195 18.36 4.81 -15.54
C GLY A 195 16.87 4.60 -15.84
N ALA A 196 15.96 5.37 -15.24
CA ALA A 196 14.54 5.38 -15.64
C ALA A 196 14.38 6.12 -16.98
N ASN A 197 14.68 5.45 -18.10
CA ASN A 197 14.30 5.94 -19.42
C ASN A 197 12.77 5.95 -19.51
N ASP A 198 12.22 7.16 -19.67
CA ASP A 198 10.80 7.47 -19.78
C ASP A 198 10.13 6.58 -20.82
N GLY A 199 9.26 5.70 -20.34
CA GLY A 199 8.42 4.82 -21.15
C GLY A 199 7.08 4.56 -20.47
N ARG A 200 6.54 5.60 -19.81
CA ARG A 200 5.16 5.60 -19.30
C ARG A 200 4.16 5.41 -20.44
#